data_AF-A0A2N1W605-F1
#
_entry.id   AF-A0A2N1W605-F1
#
_cell.length_a   1.000
_cell.length_b   1.000
_cell.length_c   1.000
_cell.angle_alpha   90.00
_cell.angle_beta   90.00
_cell.angle_gamma   90.00
#
_symmetry.space_group_name_H-M   'P 1'
#
loop_
_entity.id
_entity.type
_entity.pdbx_description
1 polymer ?
#
loop_
_entity_poly.entity_id
_entity_poly.type
_entity_poly.pdbx_seq_one_letter_code
_entity_poly.pdbx_strand_id
1 'polypeptide(L)'
;MRKDYKIKEIPFTPLSALYPQKESFGYKESYECVFARWGRQITLEDVKKALIKVLDGSMDPWWMKVLEKIRDKAALLIGSKEFYTKENQMKSGGPDSIKQGDKFGGFMVFQVLENEVIMGLDDKNMDFRLSVLLDKNTDKAGIYRIIESTTVKYNTWFGKLEFFFIRPFHRLIIIPMFFNQLMVQDALADIKDKD
;
A
#
# COMPACT_ATOMS: atom_id res chain seq x y z
N MET A 1 22.62 7.97 0.53
CA MET A 1 21.72 8.08 1.71
C MET A 1 21.91 6.86 2.59
N ARG A 2 22.39 7.02 3.82
CA ARG A 2 22.37 5.94 4.83
C ARG A 2 20.90 5.70 5.19
N LYS A 3 20.44 4.45 5.22
CA LYS A 3 19.09 4.12 5.69
C LYS A 3 19.11 4.14 7.22
N ASP A 4 18.68 5.23 7.82
CA ASP A 4 18.58 5.36 9.28
C ASP A 4 17.28 4.75 9.84
N TYR A 5 16.67 3.84 9.09
CA TYR A 5 15.44 3.15 9.47
C TYR A 5 15.52 1.66 9.18
N LYS A 6 14.84 0.86 10.00
CA LYS A 6 14.73 -0.58 9.85
C LYS A 6 13.27 -0.96 9.72
N ILE A 7 12.97 -1.76 8.70
CA ILE A 7 11.66 -2.37 8.51
C ILE A 7 11.68 -3.71 9.25
N LYS A 8 10.69 -3.94 10.10
CA LYS A 8 10.57 -5.16 10.90
C LYS A 8 9.18 -5.76 10.75
N GLU A 9 9.12 -7.07 10.54
CA GLU A 9 7.86 -7.81 10.56
C GLU A 9 7.31 -7.86 12.00
N ILE A 10 6.02 -7.61 12.14
CA ILE A 10 5.30 -7.64 13.42
C ILE A 10 3.98 -8.42 13.28
N PRO A 11 3.40 -8.89 14.40
CA PRO A 11 2.05 -9.42 14.38
C PRO A 11 1.05 -8.38 13.86
N PHE A 12 -0.04 -8.87 13.25
CA PHE A 12 -1.14 -8.00 12.82
C PHE A 12 -1.66 -7.16 14.00
N THR A 13 -1.63 -5.84 13.86
CA THR A 13 -1.76 -4.91 14.98
C THR A 13 -3.22 -4.61 15.35
N PRO A 14 -3.58 -4.59 16.65
CA PRO A 14 -4.90 -4.15 17.11
C PRO A 14 -5.20 -2.67 16.85
N LEU A 15 -4.19 -1.89 16.45
CA LEU A 15 -4.36 -0.47 16.13
C LEU A 15 -5.06 -0.25 14.78
N SER A 16 -5.03 -1.23 13.88
CA SER A 16 -5.63 -1.10 12.55
C SER A 16 -7.15 -1.22 12.60
N ALA A 17 -7.85 -0.41 11.83
CA ALA A 17 -9.29 -0.51 11.60
C ALA A 17 -9.70 -1.86 10.97
N LEU A 18 -8.77 -2.59 10.37
CA LEU A 18 -8.99 -3.95 9.84
C LEU A 18 -8.93 -5.04 10.93
N TYR A 19 -8.45 -4.72 12.15
CA TYR A 19 -8.28 -5.70 13.21
C TYR A 19 -9.55 -6.41 13.68
N PRO A 20 -10.73 -5.75 13.79
CA PRO A 20 -11.96 -6.42 14.20
C PRO A 20 -12.35 -7.63 13.33
N GLN A 21 -11.94 -7.63 12.06
CA GLN A 21 -12.20 -8.70 11.09
C GLN A 21 -10.99 -9.62 10.86
N LYS A 22 -9.98 -9.60 11.74
CA LYS A 22 -8.71 -10.34 11.62
C LYS A 22 -8.83 -11.85 11.40
N GLU A 23 -9.92 -12.45 11.89
CA GLU A 23 -10.16 -13.90 11.77
C GLU A 23 -10.81 -14.26 10.42
N SER A 24 -11.36 -13.28 9.71
CA SER A 24 -11.91 -13.48 8.36
C SER A 24 -10.83 -13.55 7.28
N PHE A 25 -9.60 -13.11 7.59
CA PHE A 25 -8.51 -13.06 6.63
C PHE A 25 -7.81 -14.42 6.51
N GLY A 26 -7.74 -14.94 5.29
CA GLY A 26 -6.95 -16.14 4.97
C GLY A 26 -5.44 -15.86 4.89
N TYR A 27 -5.05 -14.60 4.81
CA TYR A 27 -3.68 -14.14 4.91
C TYR A 27 -3.60 -12.77 5.58
N LYS A 28 -2.58 -12.57 6.42
CA LYS A 28 -2.26 -11.28 7.05
C LYS A 28 -0.78 -11.18 7.33
N GLU A 29 -0.19 -10.05 7.01
CA GLU A 29 1.17 -9.69 7.40
C GLU A 29 1.24 -8.20 7.75
N SER A 30 2.14 -7.84 8.66
CA SER A 30 2.36 -6.46 9.07
C SER A 30 3.84 -6.18 9.22
N TYR A 31 4.23 -4.97 8.83
CA TYR A 31 5.59 -4.48 8.90
C TYR A 31 5.60 -3.09 9.51
N GLU A 32 6.48 -2.87 10.48
CA GLU A 32 6.68 -1.56 11.08
C GLU A 32 8.00 -0.95 10.62
N CYS A 33 7.99 0.36 10.49
CA CYS A 33 9.17 1.19 10.38
C CYS A 33 9.10 2.25 11.48
N VAL A 34 10.15 2.28 12.32
CA VAL A 34 10.32 3.29 13.36
C VAL A 34 11.53 4.13 13.01
N PHE A 35 11.35 5.45 12.99
CA PHE A 35 12.42 6.39 12.66
C PHE A 35 12.26 7.69 13.45
N ALA A 36 13.39 8.36 13.69
CA ALA A 36 13.40 9.68 14.28
C ALA A 36 13.33 10.74 13.19
N ARG A 37 12.53 11.78 13.43
CA ARG A 37 12.35 12.91 12.54
C ARG A 37 12.19 14.19 13.36
N TRP A 38 13.10 15.13 13.14
CA TRP A 38 13.15 16.42 13.80
C TRP A 38 12.75 17.52 12.81
N GLY A 39 12.03 18.54 13.29
CA GLY A 39 11.57 19.66 12.46
C GLY A 39 10.20 19.41 11.85
N ARG A 40 10.15 18.83 10.64
CA ARG A 40 8.89 18.54 9.94
C ARG A 40 8.16 17.36 10.57
N GLN A 41 6.85 17.49 10.77
CA GLN A 41 6.03 16.36 11.17
C GLN A 41 5.60 15.52 9.97
N ILE A 42 5.70 14.18 10.10
CA ILE A 42 5.12 13.28 9.11
C ILE A 42 3.61 13.23 9.33
N THR A 43 2.87 13.52 8.27
CA THR A 43 1.41 13.54 8.28
C THR A 43 0.84 12.34 7.53
N LEU A 44 -0.45 12.08 7.71
CA LEU A 44 -1.15 11.09 6.89
C LEU A 44 -1.12 11.47 5.40
N GLU A 45 -0.97 12.76 5.09
CA GLU A 45 -0.88 13.23 3.70
C GLU A 45 0.43 12.78 3.02
N ASP A 46 1.53 12.75 3.77
CA ASP A 46 2.80 12.19 3.29
C ASP A 46 2.67 10.68 3.01
N VAL A 47 1.98 9.96 3.91
CA VAL A 47 1.68 8.54 3.76
C VAL A 47 0.85 8.28 2.51
N LYS A 48 -0.23 9.04 2.30
CA LYS A 48 -1.10 8.97 1.13
C LYS A 48 -0.34 9.20 -0.18
N LYS A 49 0.50 10.23 -0.23
CA LYS A 49 1.34 10.57 -1.39
C LYS A 49 2.34 9.47 -1.71
N ALA A 50 2.99 8.90 -0.69
CA ALA A 50 3.89 7.76 -0.85
C ALA A 50 3.13 6.54 -1.39
N LEU A 51 1.97 6.25 -0.83
CA LEU A 51 1.15 5.10 -1.21
C LEU A 51 0.63 5.20 -2.65
N ILE A 52 0.09 6.35 -3.08
CA ILE A 52 -0.31 6.55 -4.48
C ILE A 52 0.86 6.30 -5.41
N LYS A 53 2.03 6.88 -5.12
CA LYS A 53 3.16 6.82 -6.04
C LYS A 53 3.69 5.39 -6.21
N VAL A 54 3.57 4.58 -5.17
CA VAL A 54 3.87 3.14 -5.25
C VAL A 54 2.79 2.39 -6.03
N LEU A 55 1.51 2.69 -5.81
CA LEU A 55 0.39 1.94 -6.41
C LEU A 55 0.02 2.39 -7.83
N ASP A 56 0.33 3.62 -8.24
CA ASP A 56 -0.04 4.14 -9.55
C ASP A 56 0.86 3.66 -10.70
N GLY A 57 1.80 2.76 -10.39
CA GLY A 57 2.73 2.14 -11.34
C GLY A 57 3.80 3.08 -11.89
N SER A 58 3.88 4.32 -11.40
CA SER A 58 4.93 5.27 -11.81
C SER A 58 6.32 4.80 -11.41
N MET A 59 6.40 3.96 -10.38
CA MET A 59 7.65 3.41 -9.85
C MET A 59 7.93 1.96 -10.29
N ASP A 60 7.08 1.37 -11.14
CA ASP A 60 7.20 -0.04 -11.46
C ASP A 60 8.43 -0.34 -12.30
N PRO A 61 9.32 -1.25 -11.83
CA PRO A 61 10.31 -1.88 -12.68
C PRO A 61 9.71 -2.34 -14.01
N TRP A 62 10.50 -2.19 -15.07
CA TRP A 62 10.08 -2.55 -16.43
C TRP A 62 9.58 -4.00 -16.54
N TRP A 63 10.13 -4.93 -15.75
CA TRP A 63 9.72 -6.32 -15.76
C TRP A 63 8.32 -6.53 -15.16
N MET A 64 7.87 -5.69 -14.21
CA MET A 64 6.49 -5.72 -13.72
C MET A 64 5.51 -5.35 -14.83
N LYS A 65 5.84 -4.32 -15.63
CA LYS A 65 5.05 -3.94 -16.81
C LYS A 65 4.99 -5.04 -17.88
N VAL A 66 6.00 -5.91 -17.94
CA VAL A 66 6.00 -7.10 -18.81
C VAL A 66 5.07 -8.18 -18.25
N LEU A 67 5.13 -8.45 -16.94
CA LEU A 67 4.24 -9.40 -16.28
C LEU A 67 2.78 -8.99 -16.35
N GLU A 68 2.47 -7.70 -16.20
CA GLU A 68 1.13 -7.15 -16.40
C GLU A 68 0.62 -7.48 -17.80
N LYS A 69 1.42 -7.22 -18.85
CA LYS A 69 1.04 -7.56 -20.23
C LYS A 69 0.84 -9.06 -20.45
N ILE A 70 1.64 -9.90 -19.78
CA ILE A 70 1.48 -11.36 -19.86
C ILE A 70 0.18 -11.78 -19.19
N ARG A 71 -0.11 -11.27 -17.99
CA ARG A 71 -1.36 -11.49 -17.25
C ARG A 71 -2.56 -11.05 -18.07
N ASP A 72 -2.53 -9.86 -18.66
CA ASP A 72 -3.63 -9.30 -19.42
C ASP A 72 -3.92 -10.14 -20.67
N LYS A 73 -2.87 -10.64 -21.35
CA LYS A 73 -3.03 -11.60 -22.46
C LYS A 73 -3.60 -12.93 -22.00
N ALA A 74 -3.17 -13.45 -20.84
CA ALA A 74 -3.71 -14.68 -20.27
C ALA A 74 -5.20 -14.52 -19.90
N ALA A 75 -5.60 -13.37 -19.34
CA ALA A 75 -6.98 -13.05 -19.00
C ALA A 75 -7.89 -13.01 -20.24
N LEU A 76 -7.39 -12.46 -21.36
CA LEU A 76 -8.10 -12.48 -22.64
C LEU A 76 -8.29 -13.90 -23.19
N LEU A 77 -7.28 -14.76 -23.05
CA LEU A 77 -7.34 -16.16 -23.49
C LEU A 77 -8.33 -16.99 -22.66
N ILE A 78 -8.53 -16.63 -21.40
CA ILE A 78 -9.43 -17.34 -20.46
C ILE A 78 -10.86 -16.78 -20.53
N GLY A 79 -11.12 -15.76 -21.35
CA GLY A 79 -12.45 -15.17 -21.52
C GLY A 79 -12.88 -14.26 -20.36
N SER A 80 -11.94 -13.85 -19.51
CA SER A 80 -12.16 -13.00 -18.34
C SER A 80 -12.33 -11.54 -18.77
N LYS A 81 -13.45 -11.22 -19.43
CA LYS A 81 -13.79 -9.85 -19.88
C LYS A 81 -13.90 -8.82 -18.73
N GLU A 82 -13.98 -9.27 -17.49
CA GLU A 82 -14.14 -8.42 -16.30
C GLU A 82 -12.81 -7.86 -15.77
N PHE A 83 -11.66 -8.39 -16.22
CA PHE A 83 -10.37 -7.99 -15.70
C PHE A 83 -9.83 -6.79 -16.51
N TYR A 84 -10.03 -5.61 -15.93
CA TYR A 84 -9.34 -4.35 -16.25
C TYR A 84 -9.79 -3.64 -17.55
N THR A 85 -10.99 -3.06 -17.55
CA THR A 85 -11.28 -1.90 -18.42
C THR A 85 -10.51 -0.67 -17.94
N LYS A 86 -9.97 0.12 -18.90
CA LYS A 86 -9.33 1.43 -18.67
C LYS A 86 -10.15 2.40 -17.80
N GLU A 87 -11.46 2.19 -17.73
CA GLU A 87 -12.41 2.94 -16.89
C GLU A 87 -12.15 2.78 -15.38
N ASN A 88 -11.63 1.62 -14.93
CA ASN A 88 -11.20 1.40 -13.55
C ASN A 88 -9.82 2.03 -13.23
N GLN A 89 -9.11 2.54 -14.24
CA GLN A 89 -7.81 3.20 -14.10
C GLN A 89 -7.92 4.73 -14.08
N MET A 90 -9.14 5.29 -14.11
CA MET A 90 -9.33 6.73 -14.01
C MET A 90 -8.89 7.21 -12.62
N LYS A 91 -7.74 7.90 -12.59
CA LYS A 91 -7.30 8.70 -11.45
C LYS A 91 -8.44 9.64 -11.07
N SER A 92 -9.01 9.42 -9.89
CA SER A 92 -9.99 10.32 -9.30
C SER A 92 -9.23 11.14 -8.25
N GLY A 93 -9.11 12.45 -8.46
CA GLY A 93 -8.41 13.34 -7.53
C GLY A 93 -6.89 13.47 -7.73
N GLY A 94 -6.34 14.60 -7.28
CA GLY A 94 -4.90 14.82 -7.13
C GLY A 94 -4.40 14.26 -5.80
N PRO A 95 -3.06 14.14 -5.61
CA PRO A 95 -2.47 13.59 -4.39
C PRO A 95 -2.96 14.28 -3.11
N ASP A 96 -3.27 15.58 -3.18
CA ASP A 96 -3.72 16.41 -2.07
C ASP A 96 -5.22 16.27 -1.73
N SER A 97 -5.94 15.37 -2.41
CA SER A 97 -7.41 15.30 -2.35
C SER A 97 -7.96 13.88 -2.32
N ILE A 98 -7.19 12.90 -1.80
CA ILE A 98 -7.65 11.51 -1.72
C ILE A 98 -8.91 11.40 -0.87
N LYS A 99 -9.93 10.76 -1.43
CA LYS A 99 -11.19 10.41 -0.79
C LYS A 99 -11.48 8.93 -0.95
N GLN A 100 -12.34 8.43 -0.07
CA GLN A 100 -12.92 7.10 -0.21
C GLN A 100 -13.62 6.98 -1.58
N GLY A 101 -13.36 5.88 -2.28
CA GLY A 101 -13.85 5.61 -3.63
C GLY A 101 -12.89 5.99 -4.76
N ASP A 102 -11.86 6.81 -4.48
CA ASP A 102 -10.84 7.14 -5.49
C ASP A 102 -10.08 5.89 -5.94
N LYS A 103 -9.61 5.87 -7.19
CA LYS A 103 -8.86 4.75 -7.78
C LYS A 103 -7.48 5.17 -8.26
N PHE A 104 -6.46 4.40 -7.89
CA PHE A 104 -5.05 4.58 -8.29
C PHE A 104 -4.45 3.24 -8.70
N GLY A 105 -4.00 3.11 -9.95
CA GLY A 105 -3.37 1.88 -10.45
C GLY A 105 -4.26 0.63 -10.33
N GLY A 106 -5.58 0.79 -10.39
CA GLY A 106 -6.55 -0.30 -10.20
C GLY A 106 -6.91 -0.60 -8.74
N PHE A 107 -6.26 0.03 -7.78
CA PHE A 107 -6.61 -0.05 -6.36
C PHE A 107 -7.59 1.06 -5.98
N MET A 108 -8.64 0.70 -5.25
CA MET A 108 -9.62 1.63 -4.69
C MET A 108 -9.22 2.04 -3.28
N VAL A 109 -9.47 3.29 -2.92
CA VAL A 109 -9.40 3.78 -1.55
C VAL A 109 -10.67 3.35 -0.81
N PHE A 110 -10.55 2.37 0.08
CA PHE A 110 -11.68 1.85 0.86
C PHE A 110 -12.00 2.72 2.06
N GLN A 111 -10.97 3.26 2.73
CA GLN A 111 -11.16 4.06 3.92
C GLN A 111 -9.99 5.03 4.11
N VAL A 112 -10.32 6.23 4.56
CA VAL A 112 -9.35 7.23 5.05
C VAL A 112 -9.78 7.60 6.47
N LEU A 113 -9.01 7.17 7.45
CA LEU A 113 -9.17 7.53 8.86
C LEU A 113 -8.19 8.67 9.21
N GLU A 114 -8.20 9.13 10.45
CA GLU A 114 -7.29 10.21 10.90
C GLU A 114 -5.81 9.80 10.83
N ASN A 115 -5.53 8.52 11.07
CA ASN A 115 -4.19 7.98 11.21
C ASN A 115 -3.94 6.74 10.34
N GLU A 116 -4.89 6.34 9.50
CA GLU A 116 -4.77 5.13 8.68
C GLU A 116 -5.42 5.35 7.32
N VAL A 117 -4.78 4.86 6.26
CA VAL A 117 -5.36 4.78 4.92
C VAL A 117 -5.42 3.32 4.49
N ILE A 118 -6.56 2.92 3.94
CA ILE A 118 -6.81 1.56 3.47
C ILE A 118 -7.14 1.62 1.99
N MET A 119 -6.26 1.03 1.19
CA MET A 119 -6.46 0.84 -0.25
C MET A 119 -6.55 -0.65 -0.55
N GLY A 120 -7.12 -1.03 -1.69
CA GLY A 120 -7.26 -2.43 -2.00
C GLY A 120 -7.98 -2.70 -3.30
N LEU A 121 -8.32 -3.97 -3.49
CA LEU A 121 -9.09 -4.46 -4.61
C LEU A 121 -10.07 -5.51 -4.09
N ASP A 122 -11.31 -5.45 -4.59
CA ASP A 122 -12.26 -6.55 -4.48
C ASP A 122 -12.34 -7.26 -5.81
N ASP A 123 -12.17 -8.58 -5.77
CA ASP A 123 -12.28 -9.43 -6.93
C ASP A 123 -12.99 -10.74 -6.56
N LYS A 124 -13.54 -11.40 -7.56
CA LYS A 124 -14.22 -12.69 -7.47
C LYS A 124 -13.38 -13.73 -6.73
N ASN A 125 -12.05 -13.69 -6.89
CA ASN A 125 -11.15 -14.68 -6.30
C ASN A 125 -10.69 -14.30 -4.89
N MET A 126 -10.49 -13.01 -4.61
CA MET A 126 -10.01 -12.53 -3.31
C MET A 126 -10.29 -11.05 -3.09
N ASP A 127 -10.46 -10.68 -1.82
CA ASP A 127 -10.48 -9.29 -1.38
C ASP A 127 -9.08 -8.98 -0.82
N PHE A 128 -8.37 -8.06 -1.47
CA PHE A 128 -7.04 -7.60 -1.07
C PHE A 128 -7.14 -6.24 -0.40
N ARG A 129 -6.47 -6.06 0.75
CA ARG A 129 -6.32 -4.75 1.41
C ARG A 129 -4.87 -4.50 1.76
N LEU A 130 -4.45 -3.27 1.52
CA LEU A 130 -3.23 -2.66 1.98
C LEU A 130 -3.59 -1.50 2.91
N SER A 131 -3.29 -1.66 4.19
CA SER A 131 -3.45 -0.64 5.22
C SER A 131 -2.09 -0.02 5.50
N VAL A 132 -2.05 1.31 5.60
CA VAL A 132 -0.91 2.02 6.18
C VAL A 132 -1.39 2.88 7.33
N LEU A 133 -0.92 2.55 8.52
CA LEU A 133 -1.23 3.20 9.78
C LEU A 133 -0.03 4.04 10.24
N LEU A 134 -0.28 5.32 10.49
CA LEU A 134 0.64 6.25 11.13
C LEU A 134 0.34 6.26 12.64
N ASP A 135 1.15 5.56 13.41
CA ASP A 135 1.04 5.52 14.87
C ASP A 135 1.71 6.78 15.44
N LYS A 136 0.88 7.78 15.76
CA LYS A 136 1.30 9.05 16.37
C LYS A 136 1.58 8.92 17.88
N ASN A 137 1.32 7.75 18.47
CA ASN A 137 1.35 7.53 19.92
C ASN A 137 2.73 7.15 20.45
N THR A 138 3.80 7.47 19.72
CA THR A 138 5.15 7.37 20.25
C THR A 138 5.36 8.50 21.26
N ASP A 139 5.45 8.15 22.55
CA ASP A 139 5.65 9.03 23.73
C ASP A 139 6.88 9.96 23.67
N LYS A 140 7.58 9.99 22.53
CA LYS A 140 8.78 10.77 22.28
C LYS A 140 8.54 11.65 21.06
N ALA A 141 8.48 12.96 21.30
CA ALA A 141 8.44 13.98 20.25
C ALA A 141 9.53 13.70 19.21
N GLY A 142 9.13 13.61 17.94
CA GLY A 142 10.04 13.34 16.83
C GLY A 142 10.38 11.86 16.62
N ILE A 143 9.69 10.90 17.24
CA ILE A 143 9.73 9.49 16.80
C ILE A 143 8.43 9.14 16.12
N TYR A 144 8.52 8.58 14.93
CA TYR A 144 7.38 8.14 14.14
C TYR A 144 7.40 6.62 14.00
N ARG A 145 6.21 6.02 14.09
CA ARG A 145 5.99 4.61 13.81
C ARG A 145 4.96 4.46 12.72
N ILE A 146 5.33 3.77 11.65
CA ILE A 146 4.44 3.50 10.52
C ILE A 146 4.31 2.01 10.37
N ILE A 147 3.07 1.54 10.28
CA ILE A 147 2.74 0.13 10.15
C ILE A 147 2.03 -0.06 8.82
N GLU A 148 2.64 -0.84 7.93
CA GLU A 148 2.03 -1.32 6.71
C GLU A 148 1.49 -2.72 6.96
N SER A 149 0.22 -2.96 6.63
CA SER A 149 -0.42 -4.28 6.78
C SER A 149 -1.06 -4.70 5.47
N THR A 150 -0.84 -5.96 5.11
CA THR A 150 -1.48 -6.58 3.95
C THR A 150 -2.40 -7.69 4.44
N THR A 151 -3.66 -7.65 4.04
CA THR A 151 -4.64 -8.68 4.40
C THR A 151 -5.34 -9.18 3.14
N VAL A 152 -5.58 -10.49 3.09
CA VAL A 152 -6.32 -11.12 2.00
C VAL A 152 -7.41 -12.00 2.57
N LYS A 153 -8.63 -11.81 2.06
CA LYS A 153 -9.74 -12.72 2.26
C LYS A 153 -9.93 -13.50 0.96
N TYR A 154 -9.82 -14.84 1.04
CA TYR A 154 -10.01 -15.68 -0.14
C TYR A 154 -11.50 -15.97 -0.33
N ASN A 155 -12.01 -15.65 -1.51
CA ASN A 155 -13.37 -15.97 -1.91
C ASN A 155 -13.44 -17.34 -2.60
N THR A 156 -12.33 -17.75 -3.25
CA THR A 156 -12.21 -19.04 -3.93
C THR A 156 -10.86 -19.72 -3.65
N TRP A 157 -10.77 -21.02 -3.94
CA TRP A 157 -9.50 -21.75 -3.90
C TRP A 157 -8.49 -21.21 -4.93
N PHE A 158 -8.97 -20.76 -6.10
CA PHE A 158 -8.12 -20.10 -7.10
C PHE A 158 -7.48 -18.83 -6.55
N GLY A 159 -8.21 -18.03 -5.77
CA GLY A 159 -7.63 -16.85 -5.13
C GLY A 159 -6.48 -17.18 -4.19
N LYS A 160 -6.55 -18.31 -3.47
CA LYS A 160 -5.44 -18.80 -2.64
C LYS A 160 -4.22 -19.18 -3.49
N LEU A 161 -4.44 -19.81 -4.65
CA LEU A 161 -3.36 -20.20 -5.56
C LEU A 161 -2.72 -18.97 -6.24
N GLU A 162 -3.53 -18.03 -6.72
CA GLU A 162 -3.06 -16.77 -7.30
C GLU A 162 -2.20 -15.99 -6.29
N PHE A 163 -2.70 -15.81 -5.06
CA PHE A 163 -1.97 -15.09 -4.04
C PHE A 163 -0.69 -15.81 -3.61
N PHE A 164 -0.66 -17.15 -3.63
CA PHE A 164 0.56 -17.90 -3.35
C PHE A 164 1.72 -17.49 -4.27
N PHE A 165 1.45 -17.20 -5.55
CA PHE A 165 2.45 -16.72 -6.50
C PHE A 165 2.75 -15.22 -6.34
N ILE A 166 1.76 -14.40 -5.98
CA ILE A 166 1.93 -12.94 -5.82
C ILE A 166 2.68 -12.60 -4.54
N ARG A 167 2.41 -13.30 -3.44
CA ARG A 167 2.97 -13.09 -2.10
C ARG A 167 4.48 -12.84 -2.06
N PRO A 168 5.36 -13.64 -2.68
CA PRO A 168 6.80 -13.40 -2.62
C PRO A 168 7.19 -12.04 -3.23
N PHE A 169 6.56 -11.64 -4.34
CA PHE A 169 6.82 -10.34 -4.97
C PHE A 169 6.29 -9.20 -4.12
N HIS A 170 5.09 -9.35 -3.58
CA HIS A 170 4.50 -8.37 -2.67
C HIS A 170 5.44 -8.08 -1.47
N ARG A 171 5.96 -9.14 -0.85
CA ARG A 171 6.88 -9.02 0.29
C ARG A 171 8.21 -8.36 -0.07
N LEU A 172 8.78 -8.73 -1.22
CA LEU A 172 10.12 -8.28 -1.62
C LEU A 172 10.14 -6.86 -2.17
N ILE A 173 9.01 -6.37 -2.69
CA ILE A 173 8.97 -5.17 -3.52
C ILE A 173 8.07 -4.10 -2.91
N ILE A 174 6.80 -4.40 -2.69
CA ILE A 174 5.80 -3.39 -2.31
C ILE A 174 6.13 -2.78 -0.95
N ILE A 175 6.43 -3.62 0.04
CA ILE A 175 6.73 -3.16 1.40
C ILE A 175 8.00 -2.28 1.43
N PRO A 176 9.17 -2.71 0.90
CA PRO A 176 10.32 -1.82 0.85
C PRO A 176 10.08 -0.57 0.01
N MET A 177 9.33 -0.65 -1.10
CA MET A 177 9.05 0.50 -1.96
C MET A 177 8.27 1.58 -1.23
N PHE A 178 7.23 1.22 -0.48
CA PHE A 178 6.45 2.17 0.32
C PHE A 178 7.34 2.94 1.31
N PHE A 179 8.07 2.24 2.17
CA PHE A 179 8.94 2.90 3.15
C PHE A 179 10.06 3.71 2.49
N ASN A 180 10.70 3.20 1.43
CA ASN A 180 11.70 3.97 0.68
C ASN A 180 11.10 5.26 0.11
N GLN A 181 9.90 5.17 -0.48
CA GLN A 181 9.27 6.29 -1.17
C GLN A 181 8.82 7.37 -0.19
N LEU A 182 8.31 6.99 0.99
CA LEU A 182 7.99 7.94 2.05
C LEU A 182 9.23 8.70 2.51
N MET A 183 10.32 7.98 2.81
CA MET A 183 11.55 8.60 3.31
C MET A 183 12.21 9.51 2.26
N VAL A 184 12.11 9.18 0.97
CA VAL A 184 12.59 10.05 -0.12
C VAL A 184 11.74 11.31 -0.25
N GLN A 185 10.41 11.23 -0.14
CA GLN A 185 9.54 12.42 -0.20
C GLN A 185 9.85 13.37 0.94
N ASP A 186 9.99 12.82 2.13
CA ASP A 186 10.32 13.56 3.34
C ASP A 186 11.67 14.28 3.23
N ALA A 187 12.72 13.60 2.74
CA ALA A 187 14.01 14.21 2.50
C ALA A 187 13.99 15.32 1.42
N LEU A 188 13.16 15.17 0.38
CA LEU A 188 13.01 16.18 -0.66
C LEU A 188 12.24 17.42 -0.18
N ALA A 189 11.29 17.23 0.75
CA ALA A 189 10.57 18.34 1.35
C ALA A 189 11.49 19.23 2.20
N ASP A 190 12.41 18.62 2.96
CA ASP A 190 13.41 19.35 3.75
C ASP A 190 14.31 20.27 2.93
N ILE A 191 14.62 19.88 1.69
CA ILE A 191 15.45 20.68 0.80
C ILE A 191 14.65 21.91 0.36
N LYS A 192 13.38 21.72 -0.03
CA LYS A 192 12.51 22.81 -0.48
C LYS A 192 12.16 23.82 0.61
N ASP A 193 12.07 23.40 1.86
CA ASP A 193 11.76 24.30 2.98
C ASP A 193 12.99 25.13 3.43
N LYS A 194 14.19 24.86 2.90
CA LYS A 194 15.44 25.57 3.22
C LYS A 194 15.87 26.58 2.15
N ASP A 195 15.28 26.52 0.96
CA ASP A 195 15.48 27.46 -0.15
C ASP A 195 14.41 28.56 -0.14
#